data_AF-A0A7W0NDN2-F1
#
_entry.id   AF-A0A7W0NDN2-F1
#
_cell.length_a   1.000
_cell.length_b   1.000
_cell.length_c   1.000
_cell.angle_alpha   90.00
_cell.angle_beta   90.00
_cell.angle_gamma   90.00
#
_symmetry.space_group_name_H-M   'P 1'
#
loop_
_entity.id
_entity.type
_entity.pdbx_description
1 polymer ?
#
loop_
_entity_poly.entity_id
_entity_poly.type
_entity_poly.pdbx_seq_one_letter_code
_entity_poly.pdbx_strand_id
1 'polypeptide(L)'
;MLNHNLVLKSDELFLVGSMNTDGSGEQANGLYVRDTRHLNYLNLLLNGTALRQLSARAISPSAAVLTSTNELTSTGHEQILPQSISVRQHFSLTAQLNLSITLANHAGRPLPLELTLECGADFRDLFEIRGFPRAARGDLLPPETSSESVLLSYHGLDELRAATEITFNRPAVIEIIDPIASTELTAPAVLLSGLDRVSPGIVSKQPVVRATFSTIIPVSEEWTIVASFAPRPANGVSISASAPLESRAAPRQAVNETPLGQASIHTDVPRFNQLLDRASVDLSMLQTSFPEGTLPAAGVPWYVAPFGRDSLIVALQTLHVAPRRAASTLRLLAALQGTKLDPDRDEEPGKILHEVRHGEMARTKEIPHTPYFGTVDATPLFVMLFAETTRWLDDANLFTELRPHVERAIRWIQEYGDKDGDGLVEYQTAGRRGDGVNHKGWKDSYDSLHHRDGRPATGNIALVEVQGYVYAAYAWLAGTAAYFGDHAWAEDLRGNATRVRALVERHFWMENHGFYAQALDDEKRQVQAITSNPGHLLYCGLPAPERAESLAIRFAAPDINSGWGIRTLSSE
;
A
#
# COMPACT_ATOMS: atom_id res chain seq x y z
N MET A 1 -13.43 24.47 -3.78
CA MET A 1 -13.39 23.61 -2.58
C MET A 1 -12.17 22.72 -2.72
N LEU A 2 -11.15 22.89 -1.88
CA LEU A 2 -10.01 21.98 -1.85
C LEU A 2 -10.40 20.79 -0.96
N ASN A 3 -11.08 19.80 -1.56
CA ASN A 3 -11.30 18.48 -0.95
C ASN A 3 -9.96 17.74 -0.98
N HIS A 4 -9.09 18.00 -0.01
CA HIS A 4 -7.93 17.15 0.20
C HIS A 4 -8.32 16.03 1.14
N ASN A 5 -8.36 14.80 0.61
CA ASN A 5 -8.39 13.60 1.43
C ASN A 5 -7.12 13.61 2.29
N LEU A 6 -7.29 13.68 3.61
CA LEU A 6 -6.18 13.57 4.54
C LEU A 6 -5.67 12.13 4.50
N VAL A 7 -4.37 11.92 4.36
CA VAL A 7 -3.75 10.60 4.47
C VAL A 7 -2.67 10.69 5.53
N LEU A 8 -2.87 10.01 6.65
CA LEU A 8 -1.89 9.87 7.71
C LEU A 8 -1.55 8.40 7.90
N LYS A 9 -0.30 8.10 8.25
CA LYS A 9 0.15 6.75 8.56
C LYS A 9 1.20 6.78 9.67
N SER A 10 1.08 5.85 10.60
CA SER A 10 2.09 5.51 11.58
C SER A 10 2.20 4.00 11.61
N ASP A 11 3.27 3.48 11.00
CA ASP A 11 3.49 2.04 10.86
C ASP A 11 2.25 1.31 10.28
N GLU A 12 1.64 0.34 10.99
CA GLU A 12 0.46 -0.43 10.56
C GLU A 12 -0.87 0.32 10.64
N LEU A 13 -0.92 1.48 11.31
CA LEU A 13 -2.11 2.30 11.53
C LEU A 13 -2.16 3.44 10.51
N PHE A 14 -3.28 3.58 9.80
CA PHE A 14 -3.43 4.67 8.83
C PHE A 14 -4.85 5.25 8.81
N LEU A 15 -4.93 6.53 8.49
CA LEU A 15 -6.15 7.30 8.39
C LEU A 15 -6.28 7.82 6.96
N VAL A 16 -7.43 7.57 6.33
CA VAL A 16 -7.74 8.10 4.99
C VAL A 16 -9.02 8.93 5.03
N GLY A 17 -9.00 10.04 4.30
CA GLY A 17 -10.17 10.89 4.04
C GLY A 17 -10.40 11.97 5.08
N SER A 18 -11.50 12.72 4.90
CA SER A 18 -11.96 13.66 5.93
C SER A 18 -12.72 12.91 7.01
N MET A 19 -12.38 13.19 8.27
CA MET A 19 -13.12 12.69 9.45
C MET A 19 -14.42 13.48 9.70
N ASN A 20 -15.07 13.92 8.62
CA ASN A 20 -16.44 14.40 8.56
C ASN A 20 -17.08 13.57 7.44
N THR A 21 -17.34 12.30 7.73
CA THR A 21 -18.01 11.40 6.78
C THR A 21 -19.52 11.44 7.04
N ASP A 22 -20.34 11.05 6.07
CA ASP A 22 -21.78 10.86 6.25
C ASP A 22 -22.12 9.52 6.91
N GLY A 23 -21.10 8.73 7.29
CA GLY A 23 -21.28 7.41 7.89
C GLY A 23 -21.77 6.34 6.91
N SER A 24 -21.94 6.67 5.63
CA SER A 24 -22.41 5.74 4.59
C SER A 24 -21.46 4.57 4.38
N GLY A 25 -20.18 4.73 4.73
CA GLY A 25 -19.15 3.74 4.46
C GLY A 25 -18.90 3.51 2.96
N GLU A 26 -19.50 4.32 2.08
CA GLU A 26 -19.34 4.34 0.62
C GLU A 26 -18.00 4.93 0.17
N GLN A 27 -17.29 5.55 1.09
CA GLN A 27 -15.94 6.07 0.86
C GLN A 27 -14.92 5.18 1.55
N ALA A 28 -13.72 5.10 0.97
CA ALA A 28 -12.53 4.47 1.54
C ALA A 28 -12.06 5.14 2.85
N ASN A 29 -12.80 6.12 3.35
CA ASN A 29 -12.44 6.92 4.50
C ASN A 29 -12.55 6.08 5.78
N GLY A 30 -11.64 6.35 6.71
CA GLY A 30 -11.64 5.68 7.99
C GLY A 30 -10.25 5.56 8.61
N LEU A 31 -10.25 5.04 9.84
CA LEU A 31 -9.07 4.57 10.54
C LEU A 31 -8.93 3.08 10.30
N TYR A 32 -7.77 2.66 9.80
CA TYR A 32 -7.47 1.28 9.47
C TYR A 32 -6.27 0.78 10.23
N VAL A 33 -6.33 -0.49 10.61
CA VAL A 33 -5.18 -1.24 11.09
C VAL A 33 -5.04 -2.47 10.22
N ARG A 34 -3.90 -2.61 9.57
CA ARG A 34 -3.67 -3.67 8.57
C ARG A 34 -4.81 -3.67 7.54
N ASP A 35 -5.58 -4.74 7.43
CA ASP A 35 -6.68 -4.88 6.49
C ASP A 35 -8.08 -4.69 7.12
N THR A 36 -8.21 -4.09 8.32
CA THR A 36 -9.52 -3.87 8.98
C THR A 36 -9.79 -2.38 9.23
N ARG A 37 -10.98 -1.91 8.86
CA ARG A 37 -11.46 -0.55 9.17
C ARG A 37 -12.01 -0.48 10.59
N HIS A 38 -11.28 0.16 11.49
CA HIS A 38 -11.65 0.32 12.89
C HIS A 38 -12.57 1.52 13.18
N LEU A 39 -12.56 2.54 12.33
CA LEU A 39 -13.52 3.64 12.37
C LEU A 39 -13.91 3.99 10.94
N ASN A 40 -15.20 4.13 10.69
CA ASN A 40 -15.74 4.56 9.39
C ASN A 40 -16.60 5.84 9.52
N TYR A 41 -16.97 6.18 10.74
CA TYR A 41 -17.66 7.42 11.07
C TYR A 41 -16.93 8.14 12.19
N LEU A 42 -16.59 9.39 11.92
CA LEU A 42 -16.20 10.38 12.91
C LEU A 42 -16.82 11.69 12.44
N ASN A 43 -17.46 12.42 13.34
CA ASN A 43 -18.07 13.70 13.03
C ASN A 43 -17.98 14.62 14.25
N LEU A 44 -17.74 15.91 14.01
CA LEU A 44 -17.61 16.92 15.04
C LEU A 44 -18.65 18.02 14.83
N LEU A 45 -19.54 18.18 15.79
CA LEU A 45 -20.58 19.21 15.78
C LEU A 45 -20.36 20.18 16.94
N LEU A 46 -20.72 21.43 16.73
CA LEU A 46 -20.82 22.44 17.77
C LEU A 46 -22.28 22.88 17.86
N ASN A 47 -22.88 22.72 19.03
CA ASN A 47 -24.30 22.99 19.29
C ASN A 47 -25.21 22.30 18.27
N GLY A 48 -24.94 21.01 18.00
CA GLY A 48 -25.67 20.20 17.01
C GLY A 48 -25.48 20.64 15.54
N THR A 49 -24.60 21.60 15.25
CA THR A 49 -24.37 22.14 13.91
C THR A 49 -22.98 21.76 13.40
N ALA A 50 -22.87 21.41 12.10
CA ALA A 50 -21.59 21.11 11.47
C ALA A 50 -20.67 22.34 11.42
N LEU A 51 -19.36 22.10 11.54
CA LEU A 51 -18.35 23.14 11.49
C LEU A 51 -18.02 23.52 10.04
N ARG A 52 -17.71 24.81 9.82
CA ARG A 52 -17.14 25.29 8.56
C ARG A 52 -15.63 25.14 8.59
N GLN A 53 -15.08 24.23 7.78
CA GLN A 53 -13.64 24.03 7.66
C GLN A 53 -12.98 25.22 6.93
N LEU A 54 -11.91 25.76 7.52
CA LEU A 54 -11.11 26.86 6.97
C LEU A 54 -9.82 26.36 6.34
N SER A 55 -9.17 25.37 6.96
CA SER A 55 -7.95 24.75 6.42
C SER A 55 -7.75 23.32 6.94
N ALA A 56 -7.04 22.51 6.16
CA ALA A 56 -6.55 21.19 6.55
C ALA A 56 -5.11 21.05 6.08
N ARG A 57 -4.20 20.65 6.98
CA ARG A 57 -2.77 20.54 6.69
C ARG A 57 -2.16 19.33 7.40
N ALA A 58 -1.56 18.41 6.64
CA ALA A 58 -0.62 17.43 7.19
C ALA A 58 0.67 18.15 7.61
N ILE A 59 1.09 17.94 8.86
CA ILE A 59 2.32 18.52 9.43
C ILE A 59 3.47 17.51 9.35
N SER A 60 3.15 16.22 9.47
CA SER A 60 4.05 15.10 9.26
C SER A 60 3.27 13.96 8.59
N PRO A 61 3.92 12.85 8.20
CA PRO A 61 3.21 11.66 7.73
C PRO A 61 2.18 11.10 8.71
N SER A 62 2.34 11.33 10.01
CA SER A 62 1.48 10.78 11.06
C SER A 62 0.63 11.84 11.79
N ALA A 63 0.74 13.13 11.45
CA ALA A 63 0.02 14.19 12.14
C ALA A 63 -0.54 15.28 11.21
N ALA A 64 -1.70 15.81 11.57
CA ALA A 64 -2.35 16.91 10.85
C ALA A 64 -3.05 17.90 11.78
N VAL A 65 -3.21 19.13 11.29
CA VAL A 65 -4.06 20.14 11.91
C VAL A 65 -5.15 20.56 10.94
N LEU A 66 -6.38 20.51 11.43
CA LEU A 66 -7.55 21.10 10.79
C LEU A 66 -7.97 22.33 11.61
N THR A 67 -8.32 23.40 10.91
CA THR A 67 -8.86 24.62 11.52
C THR A 67 -10.23 24.88 10.93
N SER A 68 -11.21 25.04 11.79
CA SER A 68 -12.62 25.22 11.47
C SER A 68 -13.23 26.34 12.32
N THR A 69 -14.46 26.73 12.01
CA THR A 69 -15.22 27.72 12.77
C THR A 69 -16.71 27.39 12.78
N ASN A 70 -17.46 28.03 13.68
CA ASN A 70 -18.90 27.80 13.79
C ASN A 70 -19.68 28.56 12.71
N GLU A 71 -20.72 27.93 12.20
CA GLU A 71 -21.83 28.61 11.50
C GLU A 71 -22.77 29.26 12.53
N LEU A 72 -23.83 29.91 12.05
CA LEU A 72 -24.89 30.43 12.94
C LEU A 72 -25.48 29.25 13.72
N THR A 73 -25.43 29.34 15.05
CA THR A 73 -25.89 28.27 15.92
C THR A 73 -26.45 28.81 17.23
N SER A 74 -27.00 27.95 18.08
CA SER A 74 -27.61 28.33 19.35
C SER A 74 -27.43 27.28 20.42
N THR A 75 -27.22 27.73 21.66
CA THR A 75 -27.24 26.86 22.86
C THR A 75 -28.43 27.29 23.72
N GLY A 76 -29.44 26.44 23.85
CA GLY A 76 -30.71 26.83 24.49
C GLY A 76 -31.38 27.99 23.75
N HIS A 77 -31.57 29.13 24.44
CA HIS A 77 -32.16 30.35 23.85
C HIS A 77 -31.11 31.37 23.35
N GLU A 78 -29.82 31.11 23.56
CA GLU A 78 -28.76 32.04 23.16
C GLU A 78 -28.30 31.80 21.73
N GLN A 79 -28.41 32.81 20.87
CA GLN A 79 -27.80 32.79 19.55
C GLN A 79 -26.29 33.08 19.64
N ILE A 80 -25.53 32.30 18.87
CA ILE A 80 -24.08 32.43 18.70
C ILE A 80 -23.83 32.77 17.24
N LEU A 81 -23.23 33.94 17.01
CA LEU A 81 -22.97 34.44 15.66
C LEU A 81 -21.93 33.55 14.96
N PRO A 82 -22.01 33.38 13.62
CA PRO A 82 -20.98 32.71 12.85
C PRO A 82 -19.60 33.28 13.14
N GLN A 83 -18.56 32.46 13.02
CA GLN A 83 -17.16 32.88 13.15
C GLN A 83 -16.77 33.44 14.53
N SER A 84 -17.57 33.18 15.56
CA SER A 84 -17.29 33.60 16.93
C SER A 84 -16.38 32.62 17.67
N ILE A 85 -16.34 31.35 17.24
CA ILE A 85 -15.55 30.28 17.82
C ILE A 85 -14.58 29.74 16.77
N SER A 86 -13.29 29.69 17.09
CA SER A 86 -12.32 28.92 16.30
C SER A 86 -12.17 27.53 16.88
N VAL A 87 -12.22 26.51 16.02
CA VAL A 87 -12.05 25.11 16.38
C VAL A 87 -10.78 24.58 15.73
N ARG A 88 -9.81 24.15 16.54
CA ARG A 88 -8.56 23.55 16.06
C ARG A 88 -8.55 22.07 16.42
N GLN A 89 -8.41 21.22 15.42
CA GLN A 89 -8.34 19.77 15.57
C GLN A 89 -6.91 19.33 15.25
N HIS A 90 -6.22 18.71 16.20
CA HIS A 90 -4.90 18.13 16.02
C HIS A 90 -4.99 16.60 16.05
N PHE A 91 -4.72 15.99 14.90
CA PHE A 91 -4.65 14.54 14.72
C PHE A 91 -3.21 14.08 14.86
N SER A 92 -2.98 13.02 15.63
CA SER A 92 -1.67 12.37 15.75
C SER A 92 -1.84 10.85 15.80
N LEU A 93 -1.17 10.14 14.90
CA LEU A 93 -1.11 8.68 14.84
C LEU A 93 0.17 8.16 15.49
N THR A 94 -0.01 7.27 16.47
CA THR A 94 1.03 6.40 17.02
C THR A 94 0.54 4.95 16.90
N ALA A 95 0.49 4.18 18.00
CA ALA A 95 -0.28 2.93 18.05
C ALA A 95 -1.80 3.17 18.10
N GLN A 96 -2.21 4.42 18.27
CA GLN A 96 -3.60 4.86 18.37
C GLN A 96 -3.76 6.21 17.68
N LEU A 97 -5.00 6.58 17.36
CA LEU A 97 -5.33 7.92 16.91
C LEU A 97 -5.61 8.82 18.11
N ASN A 98 -4.89 9.91 18.24
CA ASN A 98 -5.17 10.96 19.23
C ASN A 98 -5.73 12.18 18.51
N LEU A 99 -6.88 12.68 18.98
CA LEU A 99 -7.55 13.87 18.50
C LEU A 99 -7.66 14.88 19.64
N SER A 100 -6.88 15.96 19.57
CA SER A 100 -7.05 17.12 20.45
C SER A 100 -7.92 18.16 19.76
N ILE A 101 -8.99 18.61 20.43
CA ILE A 101 -9.92 19.61 19.92
C ILE A 101 -9.87 20.81 20.85
N THR A 102 -9.42 21.94 20.32
CA THR A 102 -9.34 23.22 21.04
C THR A 102 -10.38 24.19 20.49
N LEU A 103 -11.26 24.67 21.36
CA LEU A 103 -12.23 25.73 21.09
C LEU A 103 -11.69 27.03 21.67
N ALA A 104 -11.67 28.11 20.89
CA ALA A 104 -11.34 29.45 21.38
C ALA A 104 -12.49 30.42 21.15
N ASN A 105 -12.86 31.18 22.18
CA ASN A 105 -13.96 32.13 22.13
C ASN A 105 -13.48 33.54 21.75
N HIS A 106 -13.91 34.01 20.57
CA HIS A 106 -13.61 35.35 20.04
C HIS A 106 -14.79 36.32 20.19
N ALA A 107 -15.89 35.91 20.83
CA ALA A 107 -17.01 36.79 21.12
C ALA A 107 -16.72 37.72 22.31
N GLY A 108 -17.40 38.85 22.38
CA GLY A 108 -17.29 39.81 23.49
C GLY A 108 -17.95 39.38 24.79
N ARG A 109 -18.34 38.11 24.95
CA ARG A 109 -18.99 37.56 26.15
C ARG A 109 -18.66 36.07 26.34
N PRO A 110 -18.76 35.52 27.56
CA PRO A 110 -18.73 34.08 27.76
C PRO A 110 -19.83 33.38 26.96
N LEU A 111 -19.49 32.24 26.35
CA LEU A 111 -20.42 31.47 25.52
C LEU A 111 -20.62 30.06 26.11
N PRO A 112 -21.87 29.65 26.40
CA PRO A 112 -22.19 28.25 26.66
C PRO A 112 -22.13 27.47 25.35
N LEU A 113 -21.31 26.43 25.30
CA LEU A 113 -21.10 25.60 24.12
C LEU A 113 -21.32 24.13 24.45
N GLU A 114 -21.85 23.42 23.47
CA GLU A 114 -21.97 21.98 23.45
C GLU A 114 -21.12 21.43 22.30
N LEU A 115 -20.06 20.72 22.63
CA LEU A 115 -19.24 20.01 21.63
C LEU A 115 -19.71 18.57 21.55
N THR A 116 -20.03 18.11 20.35
CA THR A 116 -20.51 16.74 20.13
C THR A 116 -19.54 16.01 19.21
N LEU A 117 -19.03 14.88 19.68
CA LEU A 117 -18.21 13.97 18.91
C LEU A 117 -19.02 12.70 18.64
N GLU A 118 -19.32 12.44 17.37
CA GLU A 118 -19.99 11.21 16.96
C GLU A 118 -19.00 10.25 16.31
N CYS A 119 -19.07 8.98 16.67
CA CYS A 119 -18.13 7.96 16.21
C CYS A 119 -18.82 6.62 15.93
N GLY A 120 -18.32 5.89 14.94
CA GLY A 120 -18.84 4.59 14.53
C GLY A 120 -17.74 3.71 13.94
N ALA A 121 -17.92 2.40 14.12
CA ALA A 121 -17.01 1.37 13.65
C ALA A 121 -17.80 0.24 12.98
N ASP A 122 -17.38 -0.16 11.78
CA ASP A 122 -17.97 -1.27 11.03
C ASP A 122 -17.09 -2.52 10.96
N PHE A 123 -15.81 -2.41 11.30
CA PHE A 123 -14.83 -3.50 11.28
C PHE A 123 -14.73 -4.21 9.93
N ARG A 124 -15.06 -3.51 8.84
CA ARG A 124 -15.03 -4.08 7.49
C ARG A 124 -13.62 -4.44 7.07
N ASP A 125 -13.50 -5.56 6.38
CA ASP A 125 -12.26 -5.97 5.74
C ASP A 125 -11.95 -5.07 4.53
N LEU A 126 -10.68 -4.79 4.30
CA LEU A 126 -10.19 -3.96 3.20
C LEU A 126 -10.61 -4.52 1.84
N PHE A 127 -10.60 -5.84 1.65
CA PHE A 127 -11.02 -6.47 0.40
C PHE A 127 -12.52 -6.29 0.18
N GLU A 128 -13.32 -6.37 1.24
CA GLU A 128 -14.75 -6.08 1.15
C GLU A 128 -15.02 -4.61 0.80
N ILE A 129 -14.23 -3.66 1.33
CA ILE A 129 -14.34 -2.24 0.96
C ILE A 129 -13.96 -2.02 -0.51
N ARG A 130 -12.96 -2.76 -1.00
CA ARG A 130 -12.55 -2.79 -2.41
C ARG A 130 -13.53 -3.53 -3.33
N GLY A 131 -14.60 -4.09 -2.77
CA GLY A 131 -15.68 -4.70 -3.53
C GLY A 131 -15.55 -6.19 -3.80
N PHE A 132 -14.64 -6.88 -3.13
CA PHE A 132 -14.60 -8.34 -3.17
C PHE A 132 -15.90 -8.91 -2.57
N PRO A 133 -16.50 -9.92 -3.21
CA PRO A 133 -17.70 -10.55 -2.71
C PRO A 133 -17.42 -11.21 -1.37
N ARG A 134 -18.32 -11.00 -0.41
CA ARG A 134 -18.26 -11.58 0.93
C ARG A 134 -19.63 -12.12 1.29
N ALA A 135 -19.71 -13.42 1.60
CA ALA A 135 -20.99 -14.11 1.74
C ALA A 135 -21.69 -13.79 3.07
N ALA A 136 -20.92 -13.61 4.14
CA ALA A 136 -21.41 -13.34 5.48
C ALA A 136 -20.44 -12.42 6.23
N ARG A 137 -20.92 -11.83 7.32
CA ARG A 137 -20.09 -11.13 8.30
C ARG A 137 -20.37 -11.70 9.68
N GLY A 138 -19.43 -11.46 10.58
CA GLY A 138 -19.67 -11.62 12.01
C GLY A 138 -20.59 -10.55 12.58
N ASP A 139 -20.62 -10.45 13.90
CA ASP A 139 -21.60 -9.64 14.63
C ASP A 139 -20.98 -8.39 15.24
N LEU A 140 -21.62 -7.24 15.03
CA LEU A 140 -21.35 -6.03 15.82
C LEU A 140 -21.95 -6.23 17.21
N LEU A 141 -21.12 -6.05 18.24
CA LEU A 141 -21.56 -6.15 19.62
C LEU A 141 -22.11 -4.80 20.11
N PRO A 142 -23.06 -4.78 21.05
CA PRO A 142 -23.53 -3.55 21.66
C PRO A 142 -22.37 -2.71 22.24
N PRO A 143 -22.35 -1.39 22.05
CA PRO A 143 -21.32 -0.54 22.64
C PRO A 143 -21.32 -0.63 24.16
N GLU A 144 -20.13 -0.81 24.75
CA GLU A 144 -19.94 -0.70 26.20
C GLU A 144 -19.53 0.75 26.50
N THR A 145 -20.29 1.47 27.32
CA THR A 145 -20.13 2.92 27.51
C THR A 145 -19.97 3.31 28.98
N SER A 146 -19.10 4.27 29.26
CA SER A 146 -19.00 5.03 30.50
C SER A 146 -18.96 6.53 30.20
N SER A 147 -18.91 7.40 31.21
CA SER A 147 -18.74 8.84 30.97
C SER A 147 -17.38 9.20 30.36
N GLU A 148 -16.37 8.33 30.45
CA GLU A 148 -14.99 8.63 30.02
C GLU A 148 -14.50 7.69 28.91
N SER A 149 -15.27 6.67 28.57
CA SER A 149 -14.87 5.67 27.58
C SER A 149 -16.04 5.04 26.83
N VAL A 150 -15.75 4.59 25.60
CA VAL A 150 -16.65 3.83 24.74
C VAL A 150 -15.85 2.68 24.12
N LEU A 151 -16.37 1.46 24.19
CA LEU A 151 -15.79 0.30 23.52
C LEU A 151 -16.73 -0.16 22.41
N LEU A 152 -16.30 0.00 21.17
CA LEU A 152 -16.94 -0.58 19.99
C LEU A 152 -16.31 -1.94 19.71
N SER A 153 -17.10 -2.97 19.45
CA SER A 153 -16.58 -4.34 19.29
C SER A 153 -17.27 -5.11 18.18
N TYR A 154 -16.52 -6.03 17.59
CA TYR A 154 -16.97 -6.92 16.53
C TYR A 154 -16.45 -8.32 16.80
N HIS A 155 -17.33 -9.31 16.66
CA HIS A 155 -17.01 -10.73 16.73
C HIS A 155 -16.98 -11.29 15.32
N GLY A 156 -15.78 -11.62 14.81
CA GLY A 156 -15.59 -12.10 13.44
C GLY A 156 -16.04 -13.53 13.21
N LEU A 157 -16.12 -13.93 11.93
CA LEU A 157 -16.41 -15.29 11.50
C LEU A 157 -15.31 -16.30 11.87
N ASP A 158 -14.14 -15.81 12.26
CA ASP A 158 -13.02 -16.57 12.79
C ASP A 158 -13.05 -16.72 14.32
N GLU A 159 -14.17 -16.35 14.96
CA GLU A 159 -14.37 -16.38 16.42
C GLU A 159 -13.40 -15.44 17.18
N LEU A 160 -12.76 -14.51 16.48
CA LEU A 160 -11.88 -13.51 17.08
C LEU A 160 -12.60 -12.18 17.28
N ARG A 161 -12.25 -11.47 18.36
CA ARG A 161 -12.85 -10.17 18.71
C ARG A 161 -11.95 -9.01 18.30
N ALA A 162 -12.39 -8.19 17.36
CA ALA A 162 -11.82 -6.87 17.13
C ALA A 162 -12.54 -5.84 18.02
N ALA A 163 -11.82 -4.79 18.43
CA ALA A 163 -12.44 -3.68 19.14
C ALA A 163 -11.76 -2.34 18.82
N THR A 164 -12.44 -1.25 19.16
CA THR A 164 -11.87 0.10 19.15
C THR A 164 -12.30 0.76 20.44
N GLU A 165 -11.33 1.04 21.32
CA GLU A 165 -11.56 1.74 22.57
C GLU A 165 -11.37 3.23 22.36
N ILE A 166 -12.35 4.01 22.79
CA ILE A 166 -12.37 5.47 22.70
C ILE A 166 -12.33 5.99 24.12
N THR A 167 -11.36 6.82 24.47
CA THR A 167 -11.23 7.43 25.79
C THR A 167 -11.20 8.95 25.70
N PHE A 168 -11.77 9.60 26.71
CA PHE A 168 -11.86 11.05 26.81
C PHE A 168 -11.15 11.54 28.06
N ASN A 169 -10.42 12.66 27.97
CA ASN A 169 -9.79 13.27 29.14
C ASN A 169 -10.77 14.10 30.00
N ARG A 170 -12.05 14.12 29.65
CA ARG A 170 -13.15 14.76 30.39
C ARG A 170 -14.40 13.89 30.30
N PRO A 171 -15.28 13.91 31.30
CA PRO A 171 -16.54 13.19 31.23
C PRO A 171 -17.47 13.77 30.15
N ALA A 172 -18.16 12.88 29.44
CA ALA A 172 -19.15 13.16 28.42
C ALA A 172 -20.51 12.56 28.80
N VAL A 173 -21.58 13.14 28.25
CA VAL A 173 -22.87 12.46 28.16
C VAL A 173 -22.82 11.58 26.91
N ILE A 174 -22.98 10.27 27.09
CA ILE A 174 -22.92 9.30 25.99
C ILE A 174 -24.32 8.85 25.58
N GLU A 175 -24.62 8.94 24.29
CA GLU A 175 -25.84 8.44 23.68
C GLU A 175 -25.50 7.44 22.56
N ILE A 176 -26.24 6.34 22.50
CA ILE A 176 -26.17 5.39 21.37
C ILE A 176 -27.29 5.79 20.41
N ILE A 177 -26.92 6.06 19.17
CA ILE A 177 -27.82 6.50 18.12
C ILE A 177 -28.02 5.34 17.15
N ASP A 178 -29.30 4.99 16.94
CA ASP A 178 -29.66 4.04 15.90
C ASP A 178 -29.32 4.63 14.52
N PRO A 179 -28.74 3.82 13.62
CA PRO A 179 -28.12 4.32 12.39
C PRO A 179 -29.09 5.07 11.49
N ILE A 180 -28.56 6.10 10.83
CA ILE A 180 -29.21 6.78 9.70
C ILE A 180 -29.49 5.73 8.62
N ALA A 181 -30.72 5.70 8.11
CA ALA A 181 -31.15 4.77 7.07
C ALA A 181 -30.21 4.83 5.86
N SER A 182 -29.68 3.68 5.42
CA SER A 182 -28.92 3.56 4.19
C SER A 182 -29.86 3.42 3.00
N THR A 183 -29.53 4.12 1.91
CA THR A 183 -30.20 3.97 0.61
C THR A 183 -29.59 2.79 -0.14
N GLU A 184 -30.42 1.91 -0.70
CA GLU A 184 -29.97 0.93 -1.68
C GLU A 184 -29.48 1.67 -2.93
N LEU A 185 -28.23 1.44 -3.33
CA LEU A 185 -27.70 1.92 -4.61
C LEU A 185 -27.07 0.76 -5.38
N THR A 186 -27.48 0.65 -6.64
CA THR A 186 -27.07 -0.37 -7.61
C THR A 186 -25.61 -0.26 -8.04
N ALA A 187 -24.97 -1.42 -8.20
CA ALA A 187 -23.55 -1.64 -8.48
C ALA A 187 -23.03 -0.96 -9.77
N PRO A 188 -21.70 -0.71 -9.82
CA PRO A 188 -20.91 -1.57 -10.69
C PRO A 188 -19.60 -2.06 -10.04
N ALA A 189 -19.27 -3.33 -10.36
CA ALA A 189 -18.00 -3.97 -10.10
C ALA A 189 -17.04 -3.69 -11.26
N VAL A 190 -15.88 -3.07 -10.98
CA VAL A 190 -14.62 -3.29 -11.72
C VAL A 190 -13.47 -2.97 -10.75
N LEU A 191 -12.60 -3.96 -10.50
CA LEU A 191 -11.29 -3.77 -9.86
C LEU A 191 -10.28 -3.39 -10.95
N LEU A 192 -9.92 -2.12 -11.00
CA LEU A 192 -8.82 -1.61 -11.82
C LEU A 192 -7.82 -0.96 -10.87
N SER A 193 -6.54 -1.33 -10.96
CA SER A 193 -5.46 -0.58 -10.32
C SER A 193 -5.54 0.90 -10.72
N GLY A 194 -5.75 1.79 -9.76
CA GLY A 194 -5.93 3.24 -9.98
C GLY A 194 -7.36 3.71 -10.30
N LEU A 195 -8.34 2.80 -10.36
CA LEU A 195 -9.77 3.08 -10.53
C LEU A 195 -10.62 2.28 -9.54
N ASP A 196 -10.06 1.89 -8.38
CA ASP A 196 -10.77 1.23 -7.29
C ASP A 196 -12.03 2.04 -6.94
N ARG A 197 -13.20 1.53 -7.33
CA ARG A 197 -14.48 2.06 -6.89
C ARG A 197 -14.88 1.29 -5.64
N VAL A 198 -15.13 2.04 -4.56
CA VAL A 198 -15.70 1.45 -3.34
C VAL A 198 -17.02 0.81 -3.72
N SER A 199 -17.19 -0.47 -3.43
CA SER A 199 -18.47 -1.14 -3.71
C SER A 199 -19.57 -0.55 -2.81
N PRO A 200 -20.73 -0.20 -3.38
CA PRO A 200 -21.94 0.02 -2.59
C PRO A 200 -22.32 -1.33 -1.98
N GLY A 201 -21.98 -1.53 -0.71
CA GLY A 201 -22.41 -2.68 0.07
C GLY A 201 -23.62 -2.31 0.92
N ILE A 202 -24.44 -3.29 1.28
CA ILE A 202 -25.44 -3.12 2.34
C ILE A 202 -24.67 -2.71 3.60
N VAL A 203 -24.86 -1.45 4.01
CA VAL A 203 -24.24 -0.93 5.23
C VAL A 203 -24.93 -1.62 6.39
N SER A 204 -24.17 -2.47 7.11
CA SER A 204 -24.61 -2.97 8.41
C SER A 204 -25.02 -1.77 9.25
N LYS A 205 -26.18 -1.86 9.90
CA LYS A 205 -26.69 -0.88 10.85
C LYS A 205 -25.70 -0.77 12.02
N GLN A 206 -24.63 -0.01 11.85
CA GLN A 206 -23.62 0.16 12.87
C GLN A 206 -24.14 1.09 13.96
N PRO A 207 -23.92 0.77 15.24
CA PRO A 207 -24.21 1.71 16.31
C PRO A 207 -23.28 2.92 16.18
N VAL A 208 -23.87 4.12 16.18
CA VAL A 208 -23.12 5.37 16.29
C VAL A 208 -23.18 5.83 17.73
N VAL A 209 -22.04 6.17 18.31
CA VAL A 209 -21.98 6.71 19.67
C VAL A 209 -21.71 8.20 19.60
N ARG A 210 -22.54 8.97 20.31
CA ARG A 210 -22.44 10.42 20.46
C ARG A 210 -21.95 10.75 21.86
N ALA A 211 -20.80 11.40 21.94
CA ALA A 211 -20.23 11.95 23.16
C ALA A 211 -20.41 13.47 23.18
N THR A 212 -21.17 13.96 24.16
CA THR A 212 -21.51 15.38 24.29
C THR A 212 -20.80 15.99 25.49
N PHE A 213 -20.12 17.12 25.27
CA PHE A 213 -19.39 17.89 26.28
C PHE A 213 -19.95 19.30 26.36
N SER A 214 -20.50 19.66 27.53
CA SER A 214 -20.99 21.01 27.78
C SER A 214 -19.97 21.83 28.55
N THR A 215 -19.74 23.07 28.12
CA THR A 215 -18.83 24.00 28.80
C THR A 215 -19.24 25.45 28.60
N ILE A 216 -18.67 26.36 29.40
CA ILE A 216 -18.76 27.80 29.19
C ILE A 216 -17.34 28.31 29.00
N ILE A 217 -17.06 28.87 27.82
CA ILE A 217 -15.73 29.41 27.51
C ILE A 217 -15.73 30.93 27.75
N PRO A 218 -14.90 31.47 28.66
CA PRO A 218 -14.77 32.92 28.86
C PRO A 218 -14.24 33.63 27.61
N VAL A 219 -14.32 34.96 27.60
CA VAL A 219 -13.83 35.79 26.49
C VAL A 219 -12.32 35.60 26.32
N SER A 220 -11.87 35.34 25.10
CA SER A 220 -10.46 35.15 24.74
C SER A 220 -9.76 33.98 25.44
N GLU A 221 -10.50 33.05 26.01
CA GLU A 221 -9.98 31.82 26.61
C GLU A 221 -10.13 30.62 25.66
N GLU A 222 -9.33 29.59 25.91
CA GLU A 222 -9.37 28.32 25.18
C GLU A 222 -9.86 27.17 26.06
N TRP A 223 -10.62 26.27 25.47
CA TRP A 223 -11.03 25.02 26.10
C TRP A 223 -10.65 23.84 25.23
N THR A 224 -10.01 22.82 25.82
CA THR A 224 -9.50 21.66 25.09
C THR A 224 -10.02 20.34 25.66
N ILE A 225 -10.40 19.44 24.75
CA ILE A 225 -10.70 18.03 24.98
C ILE A 225 -9.73 17.18 24.15
N VAL A 226 -9.31 16.04 24.70
CA VAL A 226 -8.52 15.02 24.01
C VAL A 226 -9.33 13.73 23.97
N ALA A 227 -9.54 13.21 22.77
CA ALA A 227 -10.10 11.88 22.51
C ALA A 227 -9.01 10.96 21.95
N SER A 228 -8.86 9.77 22.52
CA SER A 228 -7.94 8.74 22.02
C SER A 228 -8.74 7.56 21.48
N PHE A 229 -8.44 7.10 20.27
CA PHE A 229 -9.05 5.96 19.63
C PHE A 229 -7.98 4.89 19.48
N ALA A 230 -8.08 3.83 20.27
CA ALA A 230 -7.15 2.72 20.34
C ALA A 230 -7.78 1.45 19.71
N PRO A 231 -7.46 1.16 18.44
CA PRO A 231 -7.83 -0.09 17.82
C PRO A 231 -7.20 -1.30 18.53
N ARG A 232 -7.96 -2.39 18.62
CA ARG A 232 -7.52 -3.70 19.10
C ARG A 232 -7.78 -4.72 17.99
N PRO A 233 -6.74 -5.13 17.24
CA PRO A 233 -6.89 -6.10 16.16
C PRO A 233 -7.42 -7.43 16.67
N ALA A 234 -8.20 -8.14 15.85
CA ALA A 234 -8.87 -9.39 16.23
C ALA A 234 -7.90 -10.48 16.73
N ASN A 235 -6.70 -10.53 16.14
CA ASN A 235 -5.67 -11.52 16.49
C ASN A 235 -4.89 -11.19 17.77
N GLY A 236 -5.23 -10.09 18.49
CA GLY A 236 -4.55 -9.68 19.72
C GLY A 236 -3.11 -9.22 19.54
N VAL A 237 -2.59 -9.19 18.31
CA VAL A 237 -1.22 -8.74 18.02
C VAL A 237 -1.18 -7.23 18.16
N SER A 238 -0.28 -6.74 19.03
CA SER A 238 -0.07 -5.33 19.27
C SER A 238 0.21 -4.56 17.97
N ILE A 239 -0.31 -3.35 17.90
CA ILE A 239 -0.05 -2.44 16.79
C ILE A 239 1.35 -1.87 16.98
N SER A 240 2.22 -2.06 15.99
CA SER A 240 3.51 -1.38 15.95
C SER A 240 3.30 0.12 15.76
N ALA A 241 4.14 0.93 16.37
CA ALA A 241 4.07 2.38 16.23
C ALA A 241 5.42 2.93 15.82
N SER A 242 5.41 3.82 14.82
CA SER A 242 6.56 4.66 14.54
C SER A 242 6.70 5.68 15.67
N ALA A 243 7.93 5.97 16.09
CA ALA A 243 8.18 7.12 16.98
C ALA A 243 7.58 8.37 16.33
N PRO A 244 6.92 9.27 17.10
CA PRO A 244 6.45 10.53 16.55
C PRO A 244 7.65 11.25 15.92
N LEU A 245 7.59 11.52 14.62
CA LEU A 245 8.50 12.49 14.01
C LEU A 245 8.16 13.82 14.68
N GLU A 246 8.95 14.22 15.67
CA GLU A 246 8.71 15.47 16.40
C GLU A 246 8.51 16.61 15.41
N SER A 247 7.40 17.32 15.58
CA SER A 247 7.09 18.55 14.86
C SER A 247 8.21 19.56 15.10
N ARG A 248 9.22 19.59 14.22
CA ARG A 248 10.19 20.70 14.16
C ARG A 248 9.47 21.92 13.59
N ALA A 249 8.73 22.61 14.46
CA ALA A 249 8.16 23.94 14.22
C ALA A 249 9.21 25.06 14.29
N ALA A 250 10.51 24.71 14.23
CA ALA A 250 11.59 25.68 14.07
C ALA A 250 11.80 25.97 12.56
N PRO A 251 12.22 27.19 12.19
CA PRO A 251 12.53 27.51 10.79
C PRO A 251 13.50 26.47 10.23
N ARG A 252 13.33 26.13 8.94
CA ARG A 252 14.17 25.22 8.15
C ARG A 252 15.66 25.64 8.22
N GLN A 253 16.31 25.38 9.35
CA GLN A 253 17.75 25.19 9.41
C GLN A 253 17.95 23.74 9.04
N ALA A 254 18.66 23.53 7.92
CA ALA A 254 19.13 22.24 7.46
C ALA A 254 19.69 21.43 8.64
N VAL A 255 18.94 20.44 9.10
CA VAL A 255 19.47 19.45 10.03
C VAL A 255 19.53 18.13 9.29
N ASN A 256 20.76 17.89 8.87
CA ASN A 256 21.34 16.65 8.36
C ASN A 256 21.28 15.53 9.40
N GLU A 257 20.09 15.19 9.90
CA GLU A 257 19.92 13.95 10.66
C GLU A 257 19.18 12.97 9.77
N THR A 258 19.92 12.52 8.77
CA THR A 258 19.62 11.30 8.06
C THR A 258 19.50 10.16 9.08
N PRO A 259 18.40 9.40 9.12
CA PRO A 259 18.31 8.21 9.97
C PRO A 259 19.56 7.35 9.77
N LEU A 260 20.19 6.89 10.85
CA LEU A 260 21.46 6.16 10.83
C LEU A 260 21.48 5.11 9.69
N GLY A 261 22.36 5.32 8.71
CA GLY A 261 22.56 4.39 7.60
C GLY A 261 21.87 4.74 6.28
N GLN A 262 21.35 5.96 6.11
CA GLN A 262 20.97 6.49 4.81
C GLN A 262 21.99 7.52 4.27
N ALA A 263 22.18 7.58 2.96
CA ALA A 263 22.94 8.64 2.30
C ALA A 263 22.00 9.82 1.97
N SER A 264 22.50 11.05 2.07
CA SER A 264 21.76 12.25 1.65
C SER A 264 22.26 12.75 0.29
N ILE A 265 21.33 13.24 -0.53
CA ILE A 265 21.63 13.82 -1.84
C ILE A 265 21.23 15.30 -1.79
N HIS A 266 22.13 16.18 -2.21
CA HIS A 266 21.87 17.61 -2.31
C HIS A 266 22.34 18.12 -3.68
N THR A 267 21.58 19.06 -4.23
CA THR A 267 21.88 19.72 -5.51
C THR A 267 21.83 21.23 -5.36
N ASP A 268 22.42 21.95 -6.31
CA ASP A 268 22.34 23.41 -6.42
C ASP A 268 20.98 23.91 -6.95
N VAL A 269 20.04 23.00 -7.26
CA VAL A 269 18.69 23.31 -7.75
C VAL A 269 17.66 23.17 -6.62
N PRO A 270 17.15 24.27 -6.03
CA PRO A 270 16.29 24.21 -4.84
C PRO A 270 14.99 23.42 -5.03
N ARG A 271 14.40 23.47 -6.24
CA ARG A 271 13.18 22.71 -6.56
C ARG A 271 13.42 21.21 -6.58
N PHE A 272 14.60 20.78 -7.02
CA PHE A 272 14.94 19.36 -7.05
C PHE A 272 15.19 18.83 -5.64
N ASN A 273 15.83 19.62 -4.77
CA ASN A 273 15.95 19.27 -3.35
C ASN A 273 14.59 19.10 -2.68
N GLN A 274 13.60 19.97 -2.97
CA GLN A 274 12.23 19.80 -2.45
C GLN A 274 11.58 18.49 -2.89
N LEU A 275 11.84 18.03 -4.12
CA LEU A 275 11.37 16.75 -4.62
C LEU A 275 12.05 15.58 -3.88
N LEU A 276 13.36 15.64 -3.69
CA LEU A 276 14.14 14.63 -2.96
C LEU A 276 13.72 14.53 -1.49
N ASP A 277 13.52 15.68 -0.83
CA ASP A 277 13.02 15.76 0.54
C ASP A 277 11.64 15.10 0.64
N ARG A 278 10.74 15.41 -0.31
CA ARG A 278 9.40 14.83 -0.33
C ARG A 278 9.45 13.32 -0.56
N ALA A 279 10.23 12.84 -1.53
CA ALA A 279 10.39 11.42 -1.80
C ALA A 279 10.95 10.66 -0.60
N SER A 280 11.90 11.26 0.13
CA SER A 280 12.46 10.67 1.35
C SER A 280 11.42 10.54 2.46
N VAL A 281 10.58 11.57 2.64
CA VAL A 281 9.46 11.55 3.60
C VAL A 281 8.41 10.50 3.21
N ASP A 282 8.05 10.42 1.92
CA ASP A 282 7.06 9.47 1.42
C ASP A 282 7.54 8.01 1.55
N LEU A 283 8.81 7.71 1.21
CA LEU A 283 9.39 6.38 1.42
C LEU A 283 9.50 6.02 2.91
N SER A 284 9.79 6.99 3.77
CA SER A 284 9.85 6.75 5.22
C SER A 284 8.46 6.46 5.79
N MET A 285 7.42 7.13 5.28
CA MET A 285 6.02 6.88 5.63
C MET A 285 5.58 5.46 5.26
N LEU A 286 6.05 4.93 4.13
CA LEU A 286 5.71 3.60 3.67
C LEU A 286 6.44 2.49 4.42
N GLN A 287 7.57 2.76 5.08
CA GLN A 287 8.24 1.77 5.93
C GLN A 287 7.26 1.27 7.00
N THR A 288 7.04 -0.04 7.03
CA THR A 288 6.04 -0.67 7.91
C THR A 288 6.62 -1.94 8.53
N SER A 289 6.45 -2.10 9.83
CA SER A 289 6.80 -3.25 10.65
C SER A 289 5.59 -4.17 10.75
N PHE A 290 5.64 -5.26 10.00
CA PHE A 290 4.66 -6.33 10.05
C PHE A 290 5.12 -7.43 11.01
N PRO A 291 4.25 -8.40 11.39
CA PRO A 291 4.64 -9.54 12.22
C PRO A 291 5.85 -10.33 11.66
N GLU A 292 6.00 -10.38 10.34
CA GLU A 292 7.08 -11.08 9.65
C GLU A 292 8.39 -10.27 9.62
N GLY A 293 8.30 -8.95 9.85
CA GLY A 293 9.40 -7.99 9.89
C GLY A 293 9.11 -6.70 9.10
N THR A 294 10.14 -5.88 8.87
CA THR A 294 9.96 -4.52 8.34
C THR A 294 10.28 -4.42 6.85
N LEU A 295 9.34 -3.88 6.06
CA LEU A 295 9.48 -3.62 4.62
C LEU A 295 8.62 -2.40 4.21
N PRO A 296 8.89 -1.78 3.05
CA PRO A 296 8.05 -0.70 2.56
C PRO A 296 6.70 -1.24 2.08
N ALA A 297 5.60 -0.75 2.66
CA ALA A 297 4.27 -0.95 2.13
C ALA A 297 4.18 -0.44 0.69
N ALA A 298 3.43 -1.15 -0.16
CA ALA A 298 3.28 -0.78 -1.57
C ALA A 298 2.44 0.50 -1.77
N GLY A 299 1.53 0.83 -0.85
CA GLY A 299 0.79 2.09 -0.90
C GLY A 299 -0.40 2.17 0.03
N VAL A 300 -0.81 3.40 0.35
CA VAL A 300 -2.00 3.69 1.18
C VAL A 300 -3.17 4.10 0.27
N PRO A 301 -4.42 3.66 0.53
CA PRO A 301 -4.86 2.77 1.61
C PRO A 301 -4.78 1.26 1.31
N TRP A 302 -4.78 0.86 0.04
CA TRP A 302 -5.13 -0.52 -0.33
C TRP A 302 -4.01 -1.55 -0.20
N TYR A 303 -2.78 -1.07 -0.11
CA TYR A 303 -1.58 -1.89 -0.28
C TYR A 303 -0.62 -1.72 0.92
N VAL A 304 -1.17 -1.48 2.11
CA VAL A 304 -0.42 -1.45 3.39
C VAL A 304 -0.22 -2.89 3.87
N ALA A 305 0.62 -3.62 3.14
CA ALA A 305 0.90 -5.03 3.35
C ALA A 305 2.31 -5.40 2.85
N PRO A 306 2.88 -6.54 3.28
CA PRO A 306 4.05 -7.14 2.66
C PRO A 306 3.80 -7.46 1.19
N PHE A 307 4.46 -6.78 0.25
CA PHE A 307 4.45 -7.10 -1.18
C PHE A 307 5.86 -7.45 -1.66
N GLY A 308 6.04 -8.63 -2.25
CA GLY A 308 7.36 -9.12 -2.67
C GLY A 308 7.97 -8.27 -3.77
N ARG A 309 7.33 -8.24 -4.95
CA ARG A 309 7.78 -7.48 -6.13
C ARG A 309 8.04 -6.01 -5.82
N ASP A 310 7.08 -5.35 -5.19
CA ASP A 310 7.14 -3.92 -4.88
C ASP A 310 8.31 -3.61 -3.95
N SER A 311 8.49 -4.40 -2.88
CA SER A 311 9.61 -4.23 -1.96
C SER A 311 10.96 -4.46 -2.62
N LEU A 312 11.06 -5.46 -3.51
CA LEU A 312 12.29 -5.76 -4.26
C LEU A 312 12.69 -4.60 -5.17
N ILE A 313 11.73 -4.01 -5.87
CA ILE A 313 11.98 -2.91 -6.80
C ILE A 313 12.30 -1.62 -6.05
N VAL A 314 11.58 -1.30 -4.96
CA VAL A 314 11.92 -0.17 -4.09
C VAL A 314 13.32 -0.35 -3.51
N ALA A 315 13.68 -1.56 -3.06
CA ALA A 315 15.00 -1.86 -2.55
C ALA A 315 16.11 -1.68 -3.61
N LEU A 316 15.90 -2.15 -4.84
CA LEU A 316 16.82 -1.93 -5.96
C LEU A 316 17.00 -0.44 -6.26
N GLN A 317 15.90 0.30 -6.42
CA GLN A 317 15.93 1.72 -6.77
C GLN A 317 16.54 2.59 -5.66
N THR A 318 16.45 2.16 -4.41
CA THR A 318 16.94 2.92 -3.25
C THR A 318 18.24 2.38 -2.66
N LEU A 319 18.87 1.38 -3.28
CA LEU A 319 20.08 0.73 -2.77
C LEU A 319 21.21 1.75 -2.48
N HIS A 320 21.37 2.74 -3.35
CA HIS A 320 22.37 3.80 -3.25
C HIS A 320 22.19 4.74 -2.05
N VAL A 321 20.97 4.87 -1.51
CA VAL A 321 20.67 5.75 -0.36
C VAL A 321 20.25 4.97 0.89
N ALA A 322 19.78 3.74 0.78
CA ALA A 322 19.23 2.97 1.90
C ALA A 322 19.58 1.47 1.78
N PRO A 323 20.86 1.08 1.71
CA PRO A 323 21.24 -0.29 1.39
C PRO A 323 20.83 -1.32 2.47
N ARG A 324 20.68 -0.88 3.73
CA ARG A 324 20.13 -1.74 4.80
C ARG A 324 18.69 -2.18 4.53
N ARG A 325 17.88 -1.36 3.84
CA ARG A 325 16.51 -1.72 3.43
C ARG A 325 16.53 -2.95 2.52
N ALA A 326 17.48 -3.01 1.59
CA ALA A 326 17.62 -4.14 0.70
C ALA A 326 17.95 -5.43 1.45
N ALA A 327 18.93 -5.40 2.37
CA ALA A 327 19.27 -6.55 3.19
C ALA A 327 18.09 -7.03 4.07
N SER A 328 17.34 -6.12 4.69
CA SER A 328 16.13 -6.48 5.46
C SER A 328 15.04 -7.09 4.57
N THR A 329 14.83 -6.52 3.38
CA THR A 329 13.85 -7.03 2.40
C THR A 329 14.20 -8.46 1.97
N LEU A 330 15.48 -8.72 1.66
CA LEU A 330 15.95 -10.05 1.29
C LEU A 330 15.74 -11.07 2.41
N ARG A 331 16.09 -10.74 3.67
CA ARG A 331 15.91 -11.65 4.81
C ARG A 331 14.44 -11.99 5.04
N LEU A 332 13.56 -10.99 4.98
CA LEU A 332 12.13 -11.19 5.19
C LEU A 332 11.52 -12.05 4.08
N LEU A 333 11.82 -11.77 2.81
CA LEU A 333 11.31 -12.56 1.69
C LEU A 333 11.92 -13.98 1.66
N ALA A 334 13.16 -14.15 2.11
CA ALA A 334 13.79 -15.45 2.27
C ALA A 334 13.08 -16.30 3.36
N ALA A 335 12.68 -15.67 4.47
CA ALA A 335 11.94 -16.33 5.55
C ALA A 335 10.52 -16.76 5.12
N LEU A 336 9.91 -16.03 4.19
CA LEU A 336 8.57 -16.32 3.65
C LEU A 336 8.59 -17.06 2.31
N GLN A 337 9.77 -17.47 1.83
CA GLN A 337 9.94 -18.14 0.54
C GLN A 337 9.24 -19.50 0.53
N GLY A 338 8.52 -19.81 -0.55
CA GLY A 338 7.72 -21.02 -0.71
C GLY A 338 8.50 -22.31 -0.46
N THR A 339 7.84 -23.27 0.19
CA THR A 339 8.47 -24.53 0.65
C THR A 339 7.75 -25.79 0.17
N LYS A 340 6.51 -25.64 -0.31
CA LYS A 340 5.63 -26.74 -0.71
C LYS A 340 4.87 -26.38 -1.99
N LEU A 341 4.16 -27.37 -2.52
CA LEU A 341 3.18 -27.17 -3.58
C LEU A 341 1.81 -26.91 -2.96
N ASP A 342 1.27 -25.71 -3.19
CA ASP A 342 -0.05 -25.28 -2.72
C ASP A 342 -0.76 -24.50 -3.83
N PRO A 343 -1.55 -25.18 -4.68
CA PRO A 343 -2.21 -24.54 -5.83
C PRO A 343 -3.17 -23.42 -5.47
N ASP A 344 -3.81 -23.49 -4.30
CA ASP A 344 -4.75 -22.46 -3.84
C ASP A 344 -4.03 -21.14 -3.52
N ARG A 345 -2.72 -21.20 -3.27
CA ARG A 345 -1.88 -20.04 -2.94
C ARG A 345 -0.82 -19.74 -3.98
N ASP A 346 -0.83 -20.46 -5.11
CA ASP A 346 0.22 -20.47 -6.13
C ASP A 346 1.63 -20.77 -5.56
N GLU A 347 1.71 -21.43 -4.40
CA GLU A 347 2.98 -21.72 -3.74
C GLU A 347 3.70 -22.86 -4.47
N GLU A 348 4.96 -22.61 -4.80
CA GLU A 348 5.89 -23.59 -5.34
C GLU A 348 7.21 -23.49 -4.55
N PRO A 349 7.94 -24.61 -4.34
CA PRO A 349 9.22 -24.57 -3.65
C PRO A 349 10.22 -23.59 -4.29
N GLY A 350 10.73 -22.66 -3.48
CA GLY A 350 11.71 -21.66 -3.91
C GLY A 350 11.12 -20.36 -4.46
N LYS A 351 9.81 -20.28 -4.65
CA LYS A 351 9.12 -19.09 -5.14
C LYS A 351 9.06 -17.99 -4.08
N ILE A 352 9.15 -16.73 -4.50
CA ILE A 352 8.95 -15.56 -3.62
C ILE A 352 7.50 -15.09 -3.70
N LEU A 353 6.94 -14.69 -2.56
CA LEU A 353 5.53 -14.32 -2.44
C LEU A 353 5.16 -13.06 -3.25
N HIS A 354 3.88 -12.98 -3.62
CA HIS A 354 3.24 -11.78 -4.14
C HIS A 354 2.88 -10.84 -2.98
N GLU A 355 2.05 -11.31 -2.05
CA GLU A 355 1.65 -10.51 -0.88
C GLU A 355 1.24 -11.35 0.35
N VAL A 356 1.18 -10.69 1.51
CA VAL A 356 0.65 -11.23 2.77
C VAL A 356 -0.41 -10.30 3.35
N ARG A 357 -1.53 -10.86 3.79
CA ARG A 357 -2.66 -10.13 4.39
C ARG A 357 -3.00 -10.70 5.75
N HIS A 358 -3.49 -9.82 6.62
CA HIS A 358 -3.79 -10.14 8.02
C HIS A 358 -5.26 -9.93 8.37
N GLY A 359 -6.08 -9.46 7.42
CA GLY A 359 -7.52 -9.25 7.55
C GLY A 359 -8.33 -10.51 7.86
N GLU A 360 -9.59 -10.32 8.23
CA GLU A 360 -10.52 -11.41 8.55
C GLU A 360 -10.75 -12.33 7.35
N MET A 361 -10.92 -11.76 6.14
CA MET A 361 -11.11 -12.54 4.91
C MET A 361 -9.89 -13.41 4.61
N ALA A 362 -8.69 -12.97 4.97
CA ALA A 362 -7.46 -13.74 4.81
C ALA A 362 -7.39 -14.90 5.84
N ARG A 363 -7.70 -14.62 7.12
CA ARG A 363 -7.68 -15.64 8.20
C ARG A 363 -8.74 -16.73 8.01
N THR A 364 -9.91 -16.37 7.50
CA THR A 364 -11.02 -17.29 7.18
C THR A 364 -10.85 -17.99 5.82
N LYS A 365 -9.79 -17.65 5.06
CA LYS A 365 -9.49 -18.20 3.72
C LYS A 365 -10.57 -17.90 2.67
N GLU A 366 -11.30 -16.80 2.85
CA GLU A 366 -12.14 -16.20 1.79
C GLU A 366 -11.26 -15.65 0.66
N ILE A 367 -10.00 -15.30 0.95
CA ILE A 367 -8.96 -14.91 -0.01
C ILE A 367 -7.66 -15.69 0.25
N PRO A 368 -6.78 -15.88 -0.76
CA PRO A 368 -5.60 -16.75 -0.63
C PRO A 368 -4.37 -16.11 0.02
N HIS A 369 -4.45 -14.85 0.45
CA HIS A 369 -3.31 -13.98 0.79
C HIS A 369 -2.56 -14.28 2.11
N THR A 370 -2.31 -15.54 2.48
CA THR A 370 -1.67 -15.90 3.78
C THR A 370 -0.50 -16.90 3.70
N PRO A 371 0.70 -16.54 3.20
CA PRO A 371 1.00 -15.63 2.08
C PRO A 371 0.48 -16.17 0.73
N TYR A 372 0.32 -15.31 -0.27
CA TYR A 372 -0.02 -15.69 -1.65
C TYR A 372 1.17 -15.48 -2.59
N PHE A 373 1.32 -16.36 -3.57
CA PHE A 373 2.48 -16.44 -4.47
C PHE A 373 2.11 -16.24 -5.95
N GLY A 374 0.99 -15.56 -6.24
CA GLY A 374 0.55 -15.23 -7.60
C GLY A 374 1.40 -14.15 -8.28
N THR A 375 2.72 -14.30 -8.26
CA THR A 375 3.72 -13.48 -8.95
C THR A 375 4.67 -14.39 -9.70
N VAL A 376 5.09 -13.98 -10.90
CA VAL A 376 6.11 -14.68 -11.69
C VAL A 376 7.45 -13.92 -11.69
N ASP A 377 7.43 -12.62 -11.41
CA ASP A 377 8.58 -11.72 -11.46
C ASP A 377 9.34 -11.57 -10.13
N ALA A 378 8.68 -11.80 -8.97
CA ALA A 378 9.32 -11.59 -7.67
C ALA A 378 10.53 -12.52 -7.44
N THR A 379 10.48 -13.78 -7.89
CA THR A 379 11.58 -14.73 -7.70
C THR A 379 12.87 -14.32 -8.45
N PRO A 380 12.87 -14.01 -9.76
CA PRO A 380 14.07 -13.49 -10.41
C PRO A 380 14.50 -12.11 -9.87
N LEU A 381 13.56 -11.23 -9.51
CA LEU A 381 13.88 -9.94 -8.87
C LEU A 381 14.59 -10.12 -7.51
N PHE A 382 14.24 -11.14 -6.74
CA PHE A 382 14.91 -11.48 -5.48
C PHE A 382 16.39 -11.85 -5.71
N VAL A 383 16.66 -12.63 -6.76
CA VAL A 383 18.03 -12.99 -7.14
C VAL A 383 18.81 -11.75 -7.61
N MET A 384 18.18 -10.89 -8.42
CA MET A 384 18.78 -9.62 -8.86
C MET A 384 19.14 -8.72 -7.67
N LEU A 385 18.21 -8.51 -6.73
CA LEU A 385 18.46 -7.70 -5.54
C LEU A 385 19.57 -8.31 -4.68
N PHE A 386 19.59 -9.63 -4.49
CA PHE A 386 20.66 -10.31 -3.76
C PHE A 386 22.04 -10.07 -4.39
N ALA A 387 22.14 -10.25 -5.71
CA ALA A 387 23.39 -10.07 -6.44
C ALA A 387 23.93 -8.64 -6.32
N GLU A 388 23.06 -7.64 -6.51
CA GLU A 388 23.45 -6.23 -6.38
C GLU A 388 23.74 -5.83 -4.94
N THR A 389 22.91 -6.23 -3.98
CA THR A 389 23.06 -5.83 -2.56
C THR A 389 24.35 -6.36 -1.95
N THR A 390 24.67 -7.63 -2.19
CA THR A 390 25.89 -8.26 -1.65
C THR A 390 27.16 -7.66 -2.24
N ARG A 391 27.16 -7.31 -3.54
CA ARG A 391 28.27 -6.56 -4.17
C ARG A 391 28.37 -5.14 -3.66
N TRP A 392 27.24 -4.43 -3.52
CA TRP A 392 27.20 -3.04 -3.07
C TRP A 392 27.71 -2.90 -1.63
N LEU A 393 27.34 -3.84 -0.76
CA LEU A 393 27.76 -3.86 0.64
C LEU A 393 29.12 -4.52 0.88
N ASP A 394 29.65 -5.23 -0.11
CA ASP A 394 30.82 -6.12 0.05
C ASP A 394 30.67 -7.09 1.23
N ASP A 395 29.46 -7.65 1.40
CA ASP A 395 29.06 -8.42 2.58
C ASP A 395 29.05 -9.93 2.31
N ALA A 396 30.19 -10.58 2.54
CA ALA A 396 30.36 -12.03 2.40
C ALA A 396 29.48 -12.83 3.38
N ASN A 397 29.12 -12.26 4.53
CA ASN A 397 28.24 -12.92 5.50
C ASN A 397 26.81 -12.95 4.96
N LEU A 398 26.31 -11.82 4.45
CA LEU A 398 25.00 -11.76 3.80
C LEU A 398 24.92 -12.69 2.59
N PHE A 399 26.00 -12.74 1.79
CA PHE A 399 26.11 -13.68 0.67
C PHE A 399 25.95 -15.13 1.13
N THR A 400 26.71 -15.53 2.15
CA THR A 400 26.68 -16.90 2.70
C THR A 400 25.33 -17.23 3.37
N GLU A 401 24.78 -16.28 4.13
CA GLU A 401 23.50 -16.39 4.83
C GLU A 401 22.35 -16.70 3.87
N LEU A 402 22.23 -15.93 2.78
CA LEU A 402 21.08 -16.01 1.87
C LEU A 402 21.31 -16.95 0.69
N ARG A 403 22.53 -17.45 0.48
CA ARG A 403 22.85 -18.39 -0.61
C ARG A 403 21.87 -19.56 -0.73
N PRO A 404 21.50 -20.29 0.35
CA PRO A 404 20.56 -21.42 0.24
C PRO A 404 19.18 -21.00 -0.30
N HIS A 405 18.74 -19.78 -0.02
CA HIS A 405 17.47 -19.23 -0.51
C HIS A 405 17.57 -18.83 -1.99
N VAL A 406 18.71 -18.29 -2.40
CA VAL A 406 19.01 -17.96 -3.80
C VAL A 406 19.11 -19.22 -4.65
N GLU A 407 19.76 -20.28 -4.16
CA GLU A 407 19.81 -21.58 -4.85
C GLU A 407 18.41 -22.18 -5.05
N ARG A 408 17.53 -22.05 -4.06
CA ARG A 408 16.11 -22.44 -4.20
C ARG A 408 15.36 -21.57 -5.22
N ALA A 409 15.62 -20.26 -5.26
CA ALA A 409 15.01 -19.37 -6.24
C ALA A 409 15.49 -19.71 -7.68
N ILE A 410 16.78 -19.98 -7.86
CA ILE A 410 17.33 -20.45 -9.14
C ILE A 410 16.70 -21.79 -9.55
N ARG A 411 16.54 -22.73 -8.61
CA ARG A 411 15.86 -23.99 -8.87
C ARG A 411 14.41 -23.76 -9.26
N TRP A 412 13.71 -22.83 -8.61
CA TRP A 412 12.34 -22.47 -9.01
C TRP A 412 12.28 -21.98 -10.45
N ILE A 413 13.19 -21.09 -10.86
CA ILE A 413 13.29 -20.60 -12.25
C ILE A 413 13.44 -21.77 -13.24
N GLN A 414 14.24 -22.77 -12.88
CA GLN A 414 14.57 -23.90 -13.76
C GLN A 414 13.52 -25.02 -13.79
N GLU A 415 12.81 -25.25 -12.69
CA GLU A 415 11.92 -26.42 -12.54
C GLU A 415 10.44 -26.05 -12.57
N TYR A 416 10.03 -24.97 -11.91
CA TYR A 416 8.62 -24.60 -11.73
C TYR A 416 8.20 -23.40 -12.59
N GLY A 417 9.17 -22.52 -12.88
CA GLY A 417 9.01 -21.36 -13.74
C GLY A 417 8.91 -21.73 -15.21
N ASP A 418 9.66 -22.75 -15.66
CA ASP A 418 9.62 -23.27 -17.04
C ASP A 418 8.60 -24.40 -17.15
N LYS A 419 7.34 -24.06 -17.43
CA LYS A 419 6.21 -25.00 -17.29
C LYS A 419 6.12 -25.99 -18.44
N ASP A 420 6.61 -25.64 -19.62
CA ASP A 420 6.64 -26.53 -20.78
C ASP A 420 8.04 -26.98 -21.23
N GLY A 421 9.09 -26.54 -20.55
CA GLY A 421 10.46 -27.00 -20.74
C GLY A 421 11.17 -26.35 -21.92
N ASP A 422 10.70 -25.19 -22.38
CA ASP A 422 11.30 -24.45 -23.50
C ASP A 422 12.41 -23.47 -23.07
N GLY A 423 12.64 -23.33 -21.77
CA GLY A 423 13.66 -22.48 -21.17
C GLY A 423 13.21 -21.05 -20.89
N LEU A 424 11.94 -20.72 -21.08
CA LEU A 424 11.33 -19.44 -20.69
C LEU A 424 10.55 -19.59 -19.38
N VAL A 425 10.50 -18.53 -18.58
CA VAL A 425 9.70 -18.52 -17.35
C VAL A 425 8.29 -18.04 -17.65
N GLU A 426 7.32 -18.80 -17.14
CA GLU A 426 5.92 -18.71 -17.51
C GLU A 426 5.02 -18.73 -16.29
N TYR A 427 3.80 -18.24 -16.51
CA TYR A 427 2.72 -18.42 -15.54
C TYR A 427 1.43 -18.78 -16.26
N GLN A 428 0.53 -19.37 -15.49
CA GLN A 428 -0.84 -19.62 -15.91
C GLN A 428 -1.75 -18.65 -15.16
N THR A 429 -2.76 -18.14 -15.86
CA THR A 429 -3.82 -17.33 -15.27
C THR A 429 -4.51 -18.09 -14.13
N ALA A 430 -5.12 -17.36 -13.19
CA ALA A 430 -5.68 -17.91 -11.95
C ALA A 430 -6.45 -19.25 -12.15
N GLY A 431 -6.14 -20.21 -11.27
CA GLY A 431 -6.73 -21.56 -11.26
C GLY A 431 -8.15 -21.62 -10.70
N ARG A 432 -8.68 -22.86 -10.59
CA ARG A 432 -10.08 -23.34 -10.37
C ARG A 432 -11.09 -22.51 -9.55
N ARG A 433 -10.68 -21.55 -8.70
CA ARG A 433 -11.58 -20.72 -7.87
C ARG A 433 -11.82 -19.30 -8.39
N GLY A 434 -10.98 -18.81 -9.32
CA GLY A 434 -11.16 -17.47 -9.92
C GLY A 434 -10.95 -16.29 -8.95
N ASP A 435 -10.35 -16.53 -7.79
CA ASP A 435 -10.09 -15.57 -6.70
C ASP A 435 -8.64 -15.05 -6.66
N GLY A 436 -7.74 -15.65 -7.45
CA GLY A 436 -6.36 -15.20 -7.64
C GLY A 436 -6.20 -14.12 -8.70
N VAL A 437 -5.02 -13.49 -8.73
CA VAL A 437 -4.64 -12.51 -9.75
C VAL A 437 -4.53 -13.19 -11.12
N ASN A 438 -5.19 -12.63 -12.14
CA ASN A 438 -5.20 -13.17 -13.51
C ASN A 438 -3.82 -13.09 -14.16
N HIS A 439 -3.21 -11.92 -14.19
CA HIS A 439 -1.88 -11.72 -14.76
C HIS A 439 -0.86 -11.58 -13.62
N LYS A 440 0.21 -12.39 -13.64
CA LYS A 440 1.13 -12.52 -12.50
C LYS A 440 2.43 -11.71 -12.64
N GLY A 441 2.53 -10.85 -13.65
CA GLY A 441 3.68 -9.96 -13.87
C GLY A 441 3.40 -8.52 -13.46
N TRP A 442 4.30 -7.60 -13.81
CA TRP A 442 4.25 -6.19 -13.41
C TRP A 442 2.94 -5.46 -13.79
N LYS A 443 2.26 -5.91 -14.84
CA LYS A 443 0.91 -5.46 -15.22
C LYS A 443 -0.11 -6.54 -14.89
N ASP A 444 -0.53 -6.59 -13.64
CA ASP A 444 -1.39 -7.64 -13.09
C ASP A 444 -2.90 -7.42 -13.28
N SER A 445 -3.30 -6.30 -13.89
CA SER A 445 -4.70 -6.04 -14.30
C SER A 445 -5.22 -7.08 -15.28
N TYR A 446 -6.48 -7.50 -15.13
CA TYR A 446 -7.12 -8.55 -15.96
C TYR A 446 -7.15 -8.28 -17.47
N ASP A 447 -6.99 -7.03 -17.88
CA ASP A 447 -7.07 -6.58 -19.27
C ASP A 447 -5.70 -6.21 -19.88
N SER A 448 -4.61 -6.52 -19.18
CA SER A 448 -3.27 -6.03 -19.53
C SER A 448 -2.60 -6.75 -20.70
N LEU A 449 -3.13 -7.91 -21.13
CA LEU A 449 -2.48 -8.77 -22.11
C LEU A 449 -3.46 -9.35 -23.14
N HIS A 450 -3.57 -8.63 -24.26
CA HIS A 450 -4.42 -9.00 -25.38
C HIS A 450 -3.65 -9.00 -26.71
N HIS A 451 -4.03 -9.91 -27.60
CA HIS A 451 -3.64 -9.85 -29.00
C HIS A 451 -4.34 -8.68 -29.70
N ARG A 452 -3.83 -8.29 -30.89
CA ARG A 452 -4.39 -7.18 -31.67
C ARG A 452 -5.85 -7.35 -32.08
N ASP A 453 -6.32 -8.59 -32.14
CA ASP A 453 -7.72 -8.93 -32.42
C ASP A 453 -8.62 -8.88 -31.17
N GLY A 454 -8.08 -8.45 -30.02
CA GLY A 454 -8.78 -8.33 -28.75
C GLY A 454 -8.90 -9.63 -27.95
N ARG A 455 -8.37 -10.75 -28.45
CA ARG A 455 -8.38 -12.01 -27.68
C ARG A 455 -7.34 -11.95 -26.55
N PRO A 456 -7.66 -12.42 -25.33
CA PRO A 456 -6.69 -12.48 -24.24
C PRO A 456 -5.61 -13.52 -24.55
N ALA A 457 -4.39 -13.29 -24.07
CA ALA A 457 -3.37 -14.34 -24.05
C ALA A 457 -3.70 -15.36 -22.96
N THR A 458 -3.55 -16.65 -23.25
CA THR A 458 -3.94 -17.76 -22.37
C THR A 458 -2.85 -18.83 -22.28
N GLY A 459 -2.99 -19.75 -21.33
CA GLY A 459 -2.11 -20.92 -21.17
C GLY A 459 -0.81 -20.58 -20.45
N ASN A 460 0.30 -21.15 -20.92
CA ASN A 460 1.64 -20.82 -20.42
C ASN A 460 2.13 -19.50 -21.01
N ILE A 461 1.97 -18.41 -20.25
CA ILE A 461 2.28 -17.06 -20.72
C ILE A 461 3.70 -16.67 -20.29
N ALA A 462 4.57 -16.39 -21.26
CA ALA A 462 5.92 -15.88 -21.04
C ALA A 462 5.98 -14.35 -21.25
N LEU A 463 6.17 -13.58 -20.17
CA LEU A 463 6.24 -12.11 -20.25
C LEU A 463 7.66 -11.63 -20.56
N VAL A 464 7.79 -10.62 -21.42
CA VAL A 464 9.10 -10.13 -21.88
C VAL A 464 9.95 -9.56 -20.75
N GLU A 465 9.35 -8.79 -19.83
CA GLU A 465 10.08 -8.21 -18.69
C GLU A 465 10.60 -9.30 -17.74
N VAL A 466 9.85 -10.38 -17.57
CA VAL A 466 10.22 -11.51 -16.71
C VAL A 466 11.44 -12.22 -17.29
N GLN A 467 11.49 -12.40 -18.61
CA GLN A 467 12.67 -13.00 -19.24
C GLN A 467 13.90 -12.10 -19.09
N GLY A 468 13.71 -10.78 -19.16
CA GLY A 468 14.74 -9.80 -18.81
C GLY A 468 15.25 -9.98 -17.37
N TYR A 469 14.34 -10.12 -16.40
CA TYR A 469 14.69 -10.35 -15.00
C TYR A 469 15.40 -11.68 -14.78
N VAL A 470 14.97 -12.75 -15.46
CA VAL A 470 15.62 -14.07 -15.38
C VAL A 470 17.04 -14.01 -15.96
N TYR A 471 17.22 -13.34 -17.10
CA TYR A 471 18.55 -13.08 -17.66
C TYR A 471 19.43 -12.31 -16.68
N ALA A 472 18.92 -11.22 -16.11
CA ALA A 472 19.67 -10.40 -15.15
C ALA A 472 19.97 -11.16 -13.86
N ALA A 473 19.03 -11.97 -13.35
CA ALA A 473 19.23 -12.83 -12.20
C ALA A 473 20.43 -13.76 -12.42
N TYR A 474 20.52 -14.43 -13.57
CA TYR A 474 21.66 -15.26 -13.92
C TYR A 474 22.95 -14.44 -14.12
N ALA A 475 22.91 -13.37 -14.91
CA ALA A 475 24.09 -12.60 -15.29
C ALA A 475 24.71 -11.86 -14.10
N TRP A 476 23.89 -11.22 -13.26
CA TRP A 476 24.34 -10.46 -12.11
C TRP A 476 24.84 -11.40 -11.02
N LEU A 477 24.11 -12.50 -10.74
CA LEU A 477 24.54 -13.50 -9.78
C LEU A 477 25.84 -14.19 -10.23
N ALA A 478 26.05 -14.43 -11.52
CA ALA A 478 27.31 -14.96 -12.02
C ALA A 478 28.50 -14.03 -11.69
N GLY A 479 28.31 -12.72 -11.86
CA GLY A 479 29.30 -11.72 -11.48
C GLY A 479 29.58 -11.73 -9.98
N THR A 480 28.53 -11.79 -9.17
CA THR A 480 28.63 -11.86 -7.70
C THR A 480 29.29 -13.15 -7.22
N ALA A 481 28.91 -14.31 -7.75
CA ALA A 481 29.48 -15.61 -7.41
C ALA A 481 30.99 -15.65 -7.73
N ALA A 482 31.39 -15.15 -8.90
CA ALA A 482 32.80 -15.04 -9.26
C ALA A 482 33.56 -14.07 -8.33
N TYR A 483 32.94 -12.95 -7.94
CA TYR A 483 33.52 -11.99 -7.01
C TYR A 483 33.81 -12.60 -5.63
N PHE A 484 32.90 -13.43 -5.12
CA PHE A 484 33.09 -14.17 -3.86
C PHE A 484 33.82 -15.52 -4.04
N GLY A 485 34.40 -15.78 -5.21
CA GLY A 485 35.30 -16.92 -5.46
C GLY A 485 34.65 -18.23 -5.93
N ASP A 486 33.33 -18.26 -6.15
CA ASP A 486 32.61 -19.43 -6.69
C ASP A 486 32.58 -19.40 -8.22
N HIS A 487 33.75 -19.62 -8.83
CA HIS A 487 33.90 -19.53 -10.29
C HIS A 487 33.16 -20.63 -11.06
N ALA A 488 32.96 -21.81 -10.45
CA ALA A 488 32.24 -22.92 -11.08
C ALA A 488 30.75 -22.55 -11.22
N TRP A 489 30.12 -22.11 -10.13
CA TRP A 489 28.73 -21.68 -10.18
C TRP A 489 28.54 -20.47 -11.11
N ALA A 490 29.49 -19.53 -11.09
CA ALA A 490 29.47 -18.39 -12.01
C ALA A 490 29.43 -18.80 -13.49
N GLU A 491 30.17 -19.84 -13.88
CA GLU A 491 30.18 -20.29 -15.27
C GLU A 491 28.85 -20.94 -15.69
N ASP A 492 28.27 -21.77 -14.83
CA ASP A 492 26.94 -22.36 -15.05
C ASP A 492 25.86 -21.26 -15.22
N LEU A 493 25.91 -20.24 -14.37
CA LEU A 493 25.01 -19.09 -14.43
C LEU A 493 25.20 -18.27 -15.72
N ARG A 494 26.44 -18.07 -16.20
CA ARG A 494 26.69 -17.42 -17.51
C ARG A 494 26.12 -18.23 -18.68
N GLY A 495 26.23 -19.56 -18.61
CA GLY A 495 25.61 -20.46 -19.58
C GLY A 495 24.09 -20.29 -19.62
N ASN A 496 23.44 -20.23 -18.45
CA ASN A 496 22.01 -19.94 -18.33
C ASN A 496 21.63 -18.58 -18.92
N ALA A 497 22.34 -17.51 -18.55
CA ALA A 497 22.09 -16.16 -19.08
C ALA A 497 22.20 -16.12 -20.62
N THR A 498 23.21 -16.79 -21.19
CA THR A 498 23.41 -16.88 -22.64
C THR A 498 22.25 -17.58 -23.33
N ARG A 499 21.74 -18.68 -22.75
CA ARG A 499 20.57 -19.40 -23.27
C ARG A 499 19.31 -18.54 -23.27
N VAL A 500 19.00 -17.91 -22.15
CA VAL A 500 17.80 -17.04 -22.02
C VAL A 500 17.88 -15.87 -22.99
N ARG A 501 19.03 -15.20 -23.12
CA ARG A 501 19.23 -14.13 -24.12
C ARG A 501 18.92 -14.65 -25.52
N ALA A 502 19.47 -15.81 -25.91
CA ALA A 502 19.26 -16.37 -27.25
C ALA A 502 17.78 -16.68 -27.52
N LEU A 503 17.04 -17.18 -26.52
CA LEU A 503 15.61 -17.45 -26.64
C LEU A 503 14.81 -16.14 -26.80
N VAL A 504 15.07 -15.14 -25.96
CA VAL A 504 14.37 -13.84 -26.02
C VAL A 504 14.62 -13.15 -27.36
N GLU A 505 15.88 -13.09 -27.80
CA GLU A 505 16.25 -12.49 -29.08
C GLU A 505 15.60 -13.23 -30.27
N ARG A 506 15.41 -14.54 -30.17
CA ARG A 506 14.78 -15.31 -31.24
C ARG A 506 13.26 -15.17 -31.26
N HIS A 507 12.61 -15.29 -30.11
CA HIS A 507 11.16 -15.51 -30.04
C HIS A 507 10.36 -14.23 -29.78
N PHE A 508 10.93 -13.23 -29.11
CA PHE A 508 10.19 -12.00 -28.78
C PHE A 508 10.40 -10.89 -29.80
N TRP A 509 11.48 -10.92 -30.59
CA TRP A 509 11.75 -9.85 -31.55
C TRP A 509 10.76 -9.84 -32.71
N MET A 510 10.18 -8.67 -32.98
CA MET A 510 9.24 -8.42 -34.07
C MET A 510 9.94 -7.61 -35.16
N GLU A 511 10.51 -8.30 -36.16
CA GLU A 511 11.33 -7.67 -37.22
C GLU A 511 10.59 -6.49 -37.90
N ASN A 512 9.29 -6.65 -38.19
CA ASN A 512 8.48 -5.62 -38.85
C ASN A 512 8.27 -4.35 -38.01
N HIS A 513 8.47 -4.42 -36.69
CA HIS A 513 8.27 -3.30 -35.77
C HIS A 513 9.57 -2.78 -35.18
N GLY A 514 10.70 -3.46 -35.37
CA GLY A 514 11.95 -3.13 -34.69
C GLY A 514 11.81 -3.12 -33.16
N PHE A 515 10.99 -4.03 -32.61
CA PHE A 515 10.55 -3.99 -31.21
C PHE A 515 10.37 -5.41 -30.66
N TYR A 516 10.29 -5.58 -29.34
CA TYR A 516 9.97 -6.87 -28.73
C TYR A 516 8.47 -6.99 -28.44
N ALA A 517 7.89 -8.17 -28.66
CA ALA A 517 6.55 -8.51 -28.22
C ALA A 517 6.42 -8.39 -26.69
N GLN A 518 5.23 -8.05 -26.20
CA GLN A 518 4.97 -7.95 -24.76
C GLN A 518 5.06 -9.32 -24.06
N ALA A 519 4.61 -10.37 -24.75
CA ALA A 519 4.59 -11.72 -24.23
C ALA A 519 4.57 -12.77 -25.36
N LEU A 520 4.72 -14.04 -24.98
CA LEU A 520 4.31 -15.20 -25.76
C LEU A 520 3.11 -15.90 -25.06
N ASP A 521 2.18 -16.42 -25.84
CA ASP A 521 1.07 -17.25 -25.35
C ASP A 521 1.42 -18.76 -25.36
N ASP A 522 0.45 -19.62 -25.02
CA ASP A 522 0.57 -21.08 -24.99
C ASP A 522 1.14 -21.71 -26.28
N GLU A 523 0.82 -21.12 -27.43
CA GLU A 523 1.28 -21.58 -28.75
C GLU A 523 2.60 -20.90 -29.16
N LYS A 524 3.24 -20.18 -28.22
CA LYS A 524 4.42 -19.34 -28.42
C LYS A 524 4.21 -18.25 -29.47
N ARG A 525 2.96 -17.81 -29.66
CA ARG A 525 2.64 -16.68 -30.54
C ARG A 525 2.92 -15.38 -29.81
N GLN A 526 3.52 -14.44 -30.54
CA GLN A 526 3.82 -13.11 -30.02
C GLN A 526 2.55 -12.32 -29.72
N VAL A 527 2.46 -11.79 -28.50
CA VAL A 527 1.51 -10.73 -28.12
C VAL A 527 2.10 -9.40 -28.56
N GLN A 528 1.68 -8.93 -29.73
CA GLN A 528 2.32 -7.82 -30.47
C GLN A 528 1.85 -6.41 -30.06
N ALA A 529 1.28 -6.26 -28.87
CA ALA A 529 0.91 -4.96 -28.33
C ALA A 529 2.18 -4.13 -28.05
N ILE A 530 2.20 -2.87 -28.48
CA ILE A 530 3.34 -1.98 -28.23
C ILE A 530 3.19 -1.35 -26.85
N THR A 531 4.07 -1.73 -25.93
CA THR A 531 3.99 -1.35 -24.51
C THR A 531 5.35 -0.92 -23.96
N SER A 532 5.36 -0.41 -22.73
CA SER A 532 6.61 -0.11 -22.00
C SER A 532 7.37 -1.36 -21.52
N ASN A 533 6.77 -2.56 -21.52
CA ASN A 533 7.37 -3.77 -20.93
C ASN A 533 8.76 -4.11 -21.49
N PRO A 534 9.00 -4.06 -22.82
CA PRO A 534 10.33 -4.28 -23.37
C PRO A 534 11.42 -3.34 -22.83
N GLY A 535 11.07 -2.18 -22.27
CA GLY A 535 12.04 -1.27 -21.65
C GLY A 535 12.78 -1.90 -20.47
N HIS A 536 12.18 -2.90 -19.82
CA HIS A 536 12.84 -3.66 -18.77
C HIS A 536 14.00 -4.52 -19.32
N LEU A 537 13.99 -4.89 -20.61
CA LEU A 537 15.13 -5.55 -21.23
C LEU A 537 16.37 -4.62 -21.28
N LEU A 538 16.17 -3.33 -21.53
CA LEU A 538 17.25 -2.33 -21.49
C LEU A 538 17.84 -2.23 -20.09
N TYR A 539 16.97 -2.15 -19.07
CA TYR A 539 17.38 -2.15 -17.66
C TYR A 539 18.21 -3.39 -17.30
N CYS A 540 17.82 -4.56 -17.81
CA CYS A 540 18.50 -5.82 -17.57
C CYS A 540 19.77 -6.01 -18.42
N GLY A 541 20.02 -5.18 -19.43
CA GLY A 541 21.14 -5.34 -20.37
C GLY A 541 21.03 -6.59 -21.25
N LEU A 542 19.80 -7.03 -21.55
CA LEU A 542 19.55 -8.23 -22.37
C LEU A 542 19.82 -7.99 -23.87
N PRO A 543 19.24 -6.94 -24.52
CA PRO A 543 19.25 -6.80 -25.97
C PRO A 543 20.66 -6.64 -26.55
N ALA A 544 20.84 -7.12 -27.78
CA ALA A 544 21.98 -6.78 -28.62
C ALA A 544 22.02 -5.25 -28.86
N PRO A 545 23.21 -4.64 -29.02
CA PRO A 545 23.34 -3.18 -29.13
C PRO A 545 22.42 -2.54 -30.19
N GLU A 546 22.28 -3.17 -31.36
CA GLU A 546 21.46 -2.66 -32.46
C GLU A 546 19.97 -2.70 -32.12
N ARG A 547 19.53 -3.75 -31.43
CA ARG A 547 18.13 -3.89 -30.97
C ARG A 547 17.84 -2.98 -29.78
N ALA A 548 18.82 -2.74 -28.91
CA ALA A 548 18.72 -1.76 -27.83
C ALA A 548 18.52 -0.34 -28.40
N GLU A 549 19.26 0.02 -29.45
CA GLU A 549 19.12 1.31 -30.14
C GLU A 549 17.74 1.45 -30.81
N SER A 550 17.30 0.43 -31.56
CA SER A 550 15.96 0.38 -32.16
C SER A 550 14.86 0.56 -31.09
N LEU A 551 15.00 -0.12 -29.96
CA LEU A 551 14.06 -0.04 -28.84
C LEU A 551 14.02 1.37 -28.21
N ALA A 552 15.18 2.00 -28.01
CA ALA A 552 15.28 3.38 -27.51
C ALA A 552 14.63 4.40 -28.48
N ILE A 553 14.86 4.24 -29.79
CA ILE A 553 14.22 5.06 -30.83
C ILE A 553 12.70 4.89 -30.77
N ARG A 554 12.20 3.64 -30.66
CA ARG A 554 10.77 3.37 -30.59
C ARG A 554 10.11 3.97 -29.35
N PHE A 555 10.80 4.00 -28.20
CA PHE A 555 10.31 4.66 -27.00
C PHE A 555 10.22 6.18 -27.12
N ALA A 556 10.98 6.80 -28.03
CA ALA A 556 10.91 8.23 -28.28
C ALA A 556 9.75 8.63 -29.21
N ALA A 557 9.07 7.66 -29.85
CA ALA A 557 7.98 7.94 -30.77
C ALA A 557 6.76 8.58 -30.06
N PRO A 558 6.02 9.51 -30.69
CA PRO A 558 4.99 10.32 -30.03
C PRO A 558 3.81 9.53 -29.45
N ASP A 559 3.52 8.36 -30.02
CA ASP A 559 2.45 7.46 -29.57
C ASP A 559 2.79 6.75 -28.24
N ILE A 560 4.08 6.69 -27.88
CA ILE A 560 4.57 6.15 -26.61
C ILE A 560 5.08 7.27 -25.69
N ASN A 561 5.89 8.21 -26.19
CA ASN A 561 6.38 9.35 -25.43
C ASN A 561 5.41 10.54 -25.55
N SER A 562 4.57 10.69 -24.54
CA SER A 562 3.56 11.74 -24.48
C SER A 562 4.10 13.13 -24.09
N GLY A 563 5.40 13.25 -23.79
CA GLY A 563 5.99 14.44 -23.15
C GLY A 563 5.82 14.49 -21.63
N TRP A 564 4.94 13.65 -21.06
CA TRP A 564 4.78 13.44 -19.61
C TRP A 564 5.43 12.14 -19.12
N GLY A 565 6.08 11.39 -20.02
CA GLY A 565 6.67 10.08 -19.78
C GLY A 565 6.33 9.06 -20.86
N ILE A 566 6.93 7.87 -20.72
CA ILE A 566 6.67 6.69 -21.57
C ILE A 566 5.35 6.07 -21.13
N ARG A 567 4.38 5.98 -22.04
CA ARG A 567 3.08 5.34 -21.78
C ARG A 567 3.25 3.85 -21.53
N THR A 568 2.37 3.29 -20.69
CA THR A 568 2.31 1.85 -20.47
C THR A 568 1.86 1.09 -21.72
N LEU A 569 1.01 1.68 -22.55
CA LEU A 569 0.51 1.17 -23.83
C LEU A 569 0.56 2.32 -24.85
N SER A 570 0.97 2.01 -26.09
CA SER A 570 0.91 2.96 -27.20
C SER A 570 -0.50 3.51 -27.39
N SER A 571 -0.62 4.75 -27.88
CA SER A 571 -1.91 5.32 -28.26
C SER A 571 -2.44 4.85 -29.62
N GLU A 572 -1.68 4.04 -30.37
CA GLU A 572 -2.05 3.49 -31.68
C GLU A 572 -2.70 2.11 -31.62
#